data_AF-A0A349AY83-F1
#
_entry.id   AF-A0A349AY83-F1
#
_cell.length_a   1.000
_cell.length_b   1.000
_cell.length_c   1.000
_cell.angle_alpha   90.00
_cell.angle_beta   90.00
_cell.angle_gamma   90.00
#
_symmetry.space_group_name_H-M   'P 1'
#
loop_
_entity.id
_entity.type
_entity.pdbx_description
1 polymer ?
#
loop_
_entity_poly.entity_id
_entity_poly.type
_entity_poly.pdbx_seq_one_letter_code
_entity_poly.pdbx_strand_id
1 'polypeptide(L)'
;MDSAEIARRWLAFFEQRQHTVVPSASLIADDPTLLLVNAGMVPFKPYFLGELAPPWPRAASVQKVVRTLDIEEVGRTTRHASFFQMCGNFSFGDYFKEGAIPMAWELLTNSVADGGYGLPESKLWVTVYDDDDEAADLWH
;
A
#
# COMPACT_ATOMS: atom_id res chain seq x y z
N MET A 1 9.68 13.59 -11.15
CA MET A 1 9.10 12.26 -11.45
C MET A 1 7.63 12.48 -11.79
N ASP A 2 7.10 11.89 -12.86
CA ASP A 2 5.67 11.92 -13.12
C ASP A 2 4.94 10.82 -12.33
N SER A 3 3.61 10.91 -12.24
CA SER A 3 2.81 9.95 -11.46
C SER A 3 2.90 8.50 -12.00
N ALA A 4 3.07 8.33 -13.31
CA ALA A 4 3.21 7.01 -13.92
C ALA A 4 4.53 6.35 -13.50
N GLU A 5 5.60 7.14 -13.43
CA GLU A 5 6.91 6.69 -12.97
C GLU A 5 6.91 6.37 -11.46
N ILE A 6 6.19 7.13 -10.63
CA ILE A 6 6.00 6.81 -9.20
C ILE A 6 5.36 5.42 -9.04
N ALA A 7 4.31 5.14 -9.80
CA ALA A 7 3.60 3.86 -9.76
C ALA A 7 4.47 2.70 -10.29
N ARG A 8 5.20 2.90 -11.40
CA ARG A 8 6.15 1.89 -11.92
C ARG A 8 7.24 1.58 -10.91
N ARG A 9 7.79 2.62 -10.25
CA ARG A 9 8.84 2.47 -9.24
C ARG A 9 8.36 1.66 -8.04
N TRP A 10 7.14 1.91 -7.55
CA TRP A 10 6.54 1.10 -6.49
C TRP A 10 6.50 -0.38 -6.87
N LEU A 11 5.95 -0.70 -8.05
CA LEU A 11 5.82 -2.08 -8.51
C LEU A 11 7.19 -2.75 -8.68
N ALA A 12 8.15 -2.06 -9.32
CA ALA A 12 9.51 -2.58 -9.52
C ALA A 12 10.24 -2.84 -8.19
N PHE A 13 10.11 -1.93 -7.20
CA PHE A 13 10.74 -2.09 -5.89
C PHE A 13 10.26 -3.35 -5.16
N PHE A 14 8.96 -3.63 -5.20
CA PHE A 14 8.40 -4.81 -4.54
C PHE A 14 8.57 -6.09 -5.37
N GLU A 15 8.56 -6.01 -6.70
CA GLU A 15 8.90 -7.15 -7.58
C GLU A 15 10.31 -7.66 -7.32
N GLN A 16 11.30 -6.75 -7.17
CA GLN A 16 12.67 -7.11 -6.77
C GLN A 16 12.75 -7.79 -5.40
N ARG A 17 11.76 -7.55 -4.54
CA ARG A 17 11.57 -8.21 -3.23
C ARG A 17 10.63 -9.41 -3.31
N GLN A 18 10.53 -10.00 -4.50
CA GLN A 18 9.78 -11.23 -4.80
C GLN A 18 8.26 -11.11 -4.61
N HIS A 19 7.71 -9.89 -4.56
CA HIS A 19 6.27 -9.71 -4.59
C HIS A 19 5.74 -10.00 -5.99
N THR A 20 4.65 -10.77 -6.07
CA THR A 20 3.92 -10.91 -7.33
C THR A 20 3.21 -9.60 -7.66
N VAL A 21 3.50 -9.00 -8.82
CA VAL A 21 2.78 -7.82 -9.30
C VAL A 21 1.40 -8.24 -9.78
N VAL A 22 0.37 -7.81 -9.06
CA VAL A 22 -1.03 -8.11 -9.36
C VAL A 22 -1.68 -6.88 -10.02
N PRO A 23 -2.37 -7.04 -11.17
CA PRO A 23 -3.10 -5.94 -11.79
C PRO A 23 -4.19 -5.37 -10.88
N SER A 24 -4.47 -4.07 -11.03
CA SER A 24 -5.62 -3.44 -10.37
C SER A 24 -6.90 -4.19 -10.75
N ALA A 25 -7.65 -4.62 -9.74
CA ALA A 25 -8.98 -5.20 -9.89
C ALA A 25 -10.01 -4.15 -10.34
N SER A 26 -11.19 -4.63 -10.71
CA SER A 26 -12.38 -3.80 -10.98
C SER A 26 -12.73 -2.92 -9.77
N LEU A 27 -13.36 -1.77 -10.02
CA LEU A 27 -13.96 -0.97 -8.95
C LEU A 27 -15.21 -1.62 -8.37
N ILE A 28 -15.88 -2.47 -9.13
CA ILE A 28 -17.03 -3.24 -8.64
C ILE A 28 -16.49 -4.45 -7.91
N ALA A 29 -16.71 -4.48 -6.59
CA ALA A 29 -16.33 -5.59 -5.73
C ALA A 29 -17.36 -6.72 -5.83
N ASP A 30 -16.90 -7.96 -5.77
CA ASP A 30 -17.76 -9.14 -5.58
C ASP A 30 -17.95 -9.40 -4.08
N ASP A 31 -18.49 -8.40 -3.39
CA ASP A 31 -18.74 -8.42 -1.94
C ASP A 31 -20.03 -7.64 -1.65
N PRO A 32 -21.09 -8.27 -1.12
CA PRO A 32 -22.38 -7.61 -0.87
C PRO A 32 -22.31 -6.52 0.20
N THR A 33 -21.23 -6.47 0.98
CA THR A 33 -21.01 -5.46 2.02
C THR A 33 -20.24 -4.24 1.52
N LEU A 34 -19.72 -4.26 0.29
CA LEU A 34 -18.93 -3.19 -0.30
C LEU A 34 -19.57 -2.63 -1.56
N LEU A 35 -19.73 -1.30 -1.60
CA LEU A 35 -20.23 -0.62 -2.79
C LEU A 35 -19.20 -0.58 -3.93
N LEU A 36 -17.98 -0.15 -3.61
CA LEU A 36 -16.85 -0.04 -4.54
C LEU A 36 -15.55 -0.41 -3.81
N VAL A 37 -14.54 -0.84 -4.57
CA VAL A 37 -13.19 -1.06 -4.06
C VAL A 37 -12.61 0.28 -3.55
N ASN A 38 -12.46 0.39 -2.23
CA ASN A 38 -12.02 1.61 -1.53
C ASN A 38 -10.58 1.53 -1.00
N ALA A 39 -9.94 0.36 -1.12
CA ALA A 39 -8.57 0.09 -0.71
C ALA A 39 -7.92 -1.01 -1.57
N GLY A 40 -6.59 -1.01 -1.64
CA GLY A 40 -5.81 -2.02 -2.38
C GLY A 40 -5.94 -3.45 -1.83
N MET A 41 -6.34 -3.61 -0.56
CA MET A 41 -6.48 -4.92 0.07
C MET A 41 -7.79 -5.64 -0.26
N VAL A 42 -8.81 -4.93 -0.75
CA VAL A 42 -10.17 -5.49 -0.97
C VAL A 42 -10.14 -6.73 -1.89
N PRO A 43 -9.42 -6.73 -3.03
CA PRO A 43 -9.33 -7.91 -3.90
C PRO A 43 -8.64 -9.12 -3.24
N PHE A 44 -7.93 -8.90 -2.14
CA PHE A 44 -7.19 -9.92 -1.40
C PHE A 44 -7.86 -10.35 -0.10
N LYS A 45 -9.05 -9.80 0.22
CA LYS A 45 -9.79 -10.08 1.45
C LYS A 45 -9.95 -11.60 1.73
N PRO A 46 -10.33 -12.46 0.76
CA PRO A 46 -10.46 -13.90 1.02
C PRO A 46 -9.16 -14.57 1.48
N TYR A 47 -8.01 -14.09 1.00
CA TYR A 47 -6.70 -14.61 1.41
C TYR A 47 -6.33 -14.19 2.84
N PHE A 48 -6.63 -12.95 3.21
CA PHE A 48 -6.42 -12.48 4.58
C PHE A 48 -7.34 -13.17 5.59
N LEU A 49 -8.56 -13.53 5.18
CA LEU A 49 -9.51 -14.26 6.03
C LEU A 49 -9.23 -15.78 6.08
N GLY A 50 -8.31 -16.28 5.28
CA GLY A 50 -8.02 -17.72 5.17
C GLY A 50 -9.12 -18.52 4.48
N GLU A 51 -10.06 -17.85 3.79
CA GLU A 51 -11.14 -18.49 3.02
C GLU A 51 -10.59 -19.16 1.75
N LEU A 52 -9.55 -18.57 1.17
CA LEU A 52 -8.82 -19.11 0.03
C LEU A 52 -7.32 -19.14 0.34
N ALA A 53 -6.64 -20.17 -0.16
CA ALA A 53 -5.18 -20.20 -0.13
C ALA A 53 -4.63 -19.15 -1.11
N PRO A 54 -3.72 -18.26 -0.67
CA PRO A 54 -3.13 -17.29 -1.56
C PRO A 54 -2.23 -18.01 -2.59
N PRO A 55 -2.36 -17.69 -3.89
CA PRO A 55 -1.51 -18.28 -4.94
C PRO A 55 -0.04 -17.83 -4.87
N TRP A 56 0.26 -16.79 -4.09
CA TRP A 56 1.59 -16.25 -3.83
C TRP A 56 1.67 -15.79 -2.37
N PRO A 57 2.81 -15.93 -1.69
CA PRO A 57 2.94 -15.54 -0.28
C PRO A 57 3.00 -14.01 -0.10
N ARG A 58 3.27 -13.26 -1.17
CA ARG A 58 3.39 -11.80 -1.17
C ARG A 58 2.98 -11.19 -2.51
N ALA A 59 2.35 -10.02 -2.49
CA ALA A 59 1.90 -9.30 -3.68
C ALA A 59 2.10 -7.79 -3.60
N ALA A 60 2.22 -7.15 -4.76
CA ALA A 60 2.19 -5.69 -4.87
C ALA A 60 1.21 -5.27 -5.96
N SER A 61 0.52 -4.14 -5.75
CA SER A 61 -0.41 -3.59 -6.74
C SER A 61 -0.49 -2.06 -6.65
N VAL A 62 -1.01 -1.46 -7.72
CA VAL A 62 -1.45 -0.06 -7.75
C VAL A 62 -2.93 -0.05 -8.07
N GLN A 63 -3.76 -0.17 -7.03
CA GLN A 63 -5.21 -0.35 -7.16
C GLN A 63 -5.91 0.98 -7.42
N LYS A 64 -6.75 1.04 -8.45
CA LYS A 64 -7.74 2.11 -8.61
C LYS A 64 -8.78 1.98 -7.51
N VAL A 65 -9.03 3.06 -6.77
CA VAL A 65 -9.96 3.04 -5.64
C VAL A 65 -10.96 4.18 -5.75
N VAL A 66 -12.16 3.95 -5.22
CA VAL A 66 -13.16 5.00 -5.01
C VAL A 66 -13.54 5.08 -3.54
N ARG A 67 -13.46 6.28 -2.97
CA ARG A 67 -13.95 6.60 -1.62
C ARG A 67 -15.06 7.62 -1.70
N THR A 68 -16.30 7.15 -1.52
CA THR A 68 -17.48 8.03 -1.45
C THR A 68 -17.56 8.75 -0.11
N LEU A 69 -16.96 8.21 0.95
CA LEU A 69 -16.92 8.81 2.28
C LEU A 69 -16.18 10.16 2.31
N ASP A 70 -15.22 10.35 1.39
CA ASP A 70 -14.41 11.57 1.31
C ASP A 70 -15.07 12.67 0.46
N ILE A 71 -16.31 12.47 -0.06
CA ILE A 71 -16.92 13.35 -1.07
C ILE A 71 -17.08 14.80 -0.62
N GLU A 72 -17.40 15.02 0.66
CA GLU A 72 -17.54 16.36 1.23
C GLU A 72 -16.18 17.07 1.38
N GLU A 73 -15.07 16.33 1.44
CA GLU A 73 -13.73 16.90 1.60
C GLU A 73 -13.06 17.24 0.25
N VAL A 74 -13.61 16.70 -0.86
CA VAL A 74 -13.11 16.95 -2.22
C VAL A 74 -13.32 18.42 -2.58
N GLY A 75 -12.23 19.10 -2.94
CA GLY A 75 -12.23 20.54 -3.23
C GLY A 75 -12.17 21.44 -2.00
N ARG A 76 -12.36 20.90 -0.78
CA ARG A 76 -12.11 21.62 0.49
C ARG A 76 -10.66 21.48 0.95
N THR A 77 -10.01 20.37 0.60
CA THR A 77 -8.65 20.06 1.02
C THR A 77 -7.76 19.70 -0.17
N THR A 78 -6.44 19.70 0.04
CA THR A 78 -5.44 19.34 -0.98
C THR A 78 -5.11 17.85 -1.05
N ARG A 79 -5.75 17.01 -0.21
CA ARG A 79 -5.36 15.61 0.00
C ARG A 79 -6.48 14.58 -0.21
N HIS A 80 -7.74 15.02 -0.29
CA HIS A 80 -8.87 14.13 -0.49
C HIS A 80 -9.29 14.08 -1.96
N ALA A 81 -9.55 12.88 -2.45
CA ALA A 81 -10.05 12.61 -3.79
C ALA A 81 -11.09 11.50 -3.72
N SER A 82 -12.11 11.57 -4.59
CA SER A 82 -13.10 10.50 -4.71
C SER A 82 -12.52 9.28 -5.42
N PHE A 83 -11.77 9.49 -6.51
CA PHE A 83 -11.04 8.46 -7.24
C PHE A 83 -9.54 8.70 -7.14
N PHE A 84 -8.77 7.68 -6.77
CA PHE A 84 -7.31 7.74 -6.73
C PHE A 84 -6.68 6.36 -6.94
N GLN A 85 -5.35 6.31 -6.95
CA GLN A 85 -4.59 5.07 -7.01
C GLN A 85 -3.90 4.83 -5.67
N MET A 86 -4.06 3.63 -5.13
CA MET A 86 -3.44 3.18 -3.90
C MET A 86 -2.34 2.19 -4.22
N CYS A 87 -1.10 2.60 -3.99
CA CYS A 87 0.05 1.71 -4.04
C CYS A 87 0.06 0.84 -2.76
N GLY A 88 0.19 -0.47 -2.92
CA GLY A 88 0.19 -1.40 -1.79
C GLY A 88 1.15 -2.58 -1.99
N ASN A 89 1.70 -3.06 -0.89
CA ASN A 89 2.41 -4.33 -0.74
C ASN A 89 1.70 -5.16 0.32
N PHE A 90 1.56 -6.46 0.07
CA PHE A 90 0.73 -7.37 0.83
C PHE A 90 1.55 -8.61 1.16
N SER A 91 1.47 -9.04 2.42
CA SER A 91 2.03 -10.28 2.93
C SER A 91 0.90 -11.20 3.33
N PHE A 92 0.93 -12.44 2.85
CA PHE A 92 -0.06 -13.47 3.18
C PHE A 92 0.62 -14.55 4.02
N GLY A 93 0.90 -14.23 5.29
CA GLY A 93 1.62 -15.13 6.20
C GLY A 93 3.11 -15.26 5.91
N ASP A 94 3.71 -14.26 5.26
CA ASP A 94 5.12 -14.26 4.84
C ASP A 94 5.98 -13.41 5.78
N TYR A 95 6.06 -12.09 5.53
CA TYR A 95 6.70 -11.13 6.44
C TYR A 95 5.67 -10.42 7.31
N PHE A 96 6.13 -9.85 8.43
CA PHE A 96 5.32 -9.07 9.36
C PHE A 96 5.94 -7.68 9.59
N LYS A 97 5.85 -7.11 10.81
CA LYS A 97 6.32 -5.74 11.10
C LYS A 97 7.79 -5.52 10.74
N GLU A 98 8.67 -6.42 11.15
CA GLU A 98 10.13 -6.39 10.86
C GLU A 98 10.45 -6.41 9.36
N GLY A 99 9.59 -6.98 8.52
CA GLY A 99 9.78 -6.92 7.07
C GLY A 99 9.11 -5.69 6.44
N ALA A 100 7.91 -5.34 6.91
CA ALA A 100 7.10 -4.29 6.32
C ALA A 100 7.70 -2.88 6.52
N ILE A 101 8.14 -2.57 7.75
CA ILE A 101 8.65 -1.24 8.10
C ILE A 101 9.94 -0.91 7.32
N PRO A 102 10.98 -1.77 7.30
CA PRO A 102 12.20 -1.46 6.56
C PRO A 102 11.98 -1.32 5.05
N MET A 103 11.10 -2.12 4.45
CA MET A 103 10.79 -1.99 3.02
C MET A 103 10.14 -0.64 2.69
N ALA A 104 9.20 -0.18 3.52
CA ALA A 104 8.58 1.13 3.33
C ALA A 104 9.59 2.26 3.53
N TRP A 105 10.39 2.18 4.60
CA TRP A 105 11.42 3.18 4.89
C TRP A 105 12.44 3.28 3.75
N GLU A 106 12.98 2.14 3.32
CA GLU A 106 13.96 2.05 2.24
C GLU A 106 13.43 2.68 0.94
N LEU A 107 12.20 2.35 0.52
CA LEU A 107 11.62 2.93 -0.69
C LEU A 107 11.47 4.46 -0.57
N LEU A 108 11.07 4.96 0.60
CA LEU A 108 10.87 6.40 0.81
C LEU A 108 12.20 7.17 0.82
N THR A 109 13.25 6.63 1.47
CA THR A 109 14.46 7.38 1.80
C THR A 109 15.64 7.12 0.86
N ASN A 110 15.74 5.93 0.25
CA ASN A 110 16.80 5.64 -0.71
C ASN A 110 16.79 6.66 -1.86
N SER A 111 17.98 6.92 -2.41
CA SER A 111 18.12 7.91 -3.46
C SER A 111 17.30 7.53 -4.71
N VAL A 112 16.95 8.54 -5.51
CA VAL A 112 16.25 8.32 -6.79
C VAL A 112 17.07 7.43 -7.74
N ALA A 113 18.40 7.48 -7.64
CA ALA A 113 19.33 6.66 -8.42
C ALA A 113 19.35 5.19 -7.96
N ASP A 114 19.13 4.94 -6.66
CA ASP A 114 19.08 3.60 -6.06
C ASP A 114 17.66 2.99 -6.09
N GLY A 115 16.74 3.61 -6.83
CA GLY A 115 15.36 3.13 -6.98
C GLY A 115 14.38 3.57 -5.89
N GLY A 116 14.79 4.41 -4.94
CA GLY A 116 13.93 5.02 -3.93
C GLY A 116 13.26 6.33 -4.38
N TYR A 117 12.62 7.03 -3.45
CA TYR A 117 11.99 8.34 -3.68
C TYR A 117 12.86 9.52 -3.24
N GLY A 118 13.94 9.29 -2.48
CA GLY A 118 14.88 10.32 -2.04
C GLY A 118 14.27 11.35 -1.11
N LEU A 119 13.27 10.95 -0.31
CA LEU A 119 12.66 11.84 0.67
C LEU A 119 13.63 12.06 1.84
N PRO A 120 13.85 13.31 2.28
CA PRO A 120 14.71 13.58 3.41
C PRO A 120 14.07 13.02 4.69
N GLU A 121 14.81 12.16 5.40
CA GLU A 121 14.37 11.50 6.64
C GLU A 121 13.84 12.49 7.68
N SER A 122 14.47 13.68 7.78
CA SER A 122 14.08 14.76 8.70
C SER A 122 12.69 15.36 8.44
N LYS A 123 12.03 15.02 7.33
CA LYS A 123 10.65 15.43 7.02
C LYS A 123 9.63 14.32 7.19
N LEU A 124 10.08 13.10 7.50
CA LEU A 124 9.21 11.95 7.73
C LEU A 124 8.86 11.86 9.21
N TRP A 125 7.59 11.59 9.47
CA TRP A 125 7.06 11.37 10.81
C TRP A 125 6.35 10.02 10.81
N VAL A 126 6.48 9.30 11.92
CA VAL A 126 5.85 8.00 12.12
C VAL A 126 4.89 8.07 13.30
N THR A 127 3.80 7.32 13.20
CA THR A 127 2.83 7.15 14.28
C THR A 127 2.56 5.66 14.43
N VAL A 128 2.57 5.16 15.65
CA VAL A 128 2.21 3.77 15.99
C VAL A 128 0.93 3.77 16.80
N TYR A 129 0.28 2.60 16.88
CA TYR A 129 -0.89 2.44 17.76
C TYR A 129 -0.45 2.42 19.23
N ASP A 130 -1.28 2.93 20.14
CA ASP A 130 -0.91 3.18 21.55
C ASP A 130 -0.47 1.88 22.27
N ASP A 131 -1.07 0.75 21.91
CA ASP A 131 -0.75 -0.57 22.49
C ASP A 131 0.22 -1.40 21.61
N ASP A 132 0.87 -0.80 20.60
CA ASP A 132 1.79 -1.50 19.68
C ASP A 132 3.26 -1.16 19.98
N ASP A 133 3.75 -1.66 21.13
CA ASP A 133 5.15 -1.52 21.56
C ASP A 133 6.14 -2.11 20.53
N GLU A 134 5.78 -3.22 19.88
CA GLU A 134 6.63 -3.87 18.88
C GLU A 134 6.90 -2.93 17.68
N ALA A 135 5.87 -2.22 17.20
CA ALA A 135 6.06 -1.25 16.13
C ALA A 135 6.86 -0.03 16.61
N ALA A 136 6.66 0.42 17.85
CA ALA A 136 7.42 1.52 18.43
C ALA A 136 8.92 1.20 18.48
N ASP A 137 9.27 0.00 18.99
CA ASP A 137 10.64 -0.48 19.10
C ASP A 137 11.33 -0.61 17.74
N LEU A 138 10.60 -1.01 16.69
CA LEU A 138 11.16 -1.10 15.33
C LEU A 138 11.52 0.25 14.69
N TRP A 139 11.00 1.36 15.23
CA TRP A 139 11.32 2.71 14.78
C TRP A 139 12.40 3.41 15.63
N HIS A 140 12.76 2.85 16.79
CA HIS A 140 13.75 3.39 17.73
C HIS A 140 15.18 2.91 17.44
#